data_AF-A0A2N1Q388-F1
#
_entry.id   AF-A0A2N1Q388-F1
#
_cell.length_a   1.000
_cell.length_b   1.000
_cell.length_c   1.000
_cell.angle_alpha   90.00
_cell.angle_beta   90.00
_cell.angle_gamma   90.00
#
_symmetry.space_group_name_H-M   'P 1'
#
loop_
_entity.id
_entity.type
_entity.pdbx_description
1 polymer ?
#
loop_
_entity_poly.entity_id
_entity_poly.type
_entity_poly.pdbx_seq_one_letter_code
_entity_poly.pdbx_strand_id
1 'polypeptide(L)' 'MTYSEKIKKLRKVLLITQQELADFLGVSVVTVNRWENGKYEPTMKEKRKLARLFKENGIGE' A
#
# COMPACT_ATOMS: atom_id res chain seq x y z
N MET A 1 -0.05 -12.01 -6.98
CA MET A 1 -0.23 -11.28 -5.71
C MET A 1 -1.42 -10.33 -5.81
N THR A 2 -2.28 -10.31 -4.77
CA THR A 2 -3.37 -9.35 -4.62
C THR A 2 -2.85 -7.96 -4.19
N TYR A 3 -3.71 -6.94 -4.21
CA TYR A 3 -3.34 -5.62 -3.68
C TYR A 3 -3.02 -5.65 -2.19
N SER A 4 -3.72 -6.46 -1.39
CA SER A 4 -3.45 -6.55 0.05
C SER A 4 -2.03 -7.05 0.32
N GLU A 5 -1.60 -8.07 -0.42
CA GLU A 5 -0.25 -8.64 -0.34
C GLU A 5 0.81 -7.65 -0.79
N LYS A 6 0.58 -6.94 -1.91
CA LYS A 6 1.53 -5.96 -2.46
C LYS A 6 1.72 -4.77 -1.51
N ILE A 7 0.65 -4.24 -0.95
CA ILE A 7 0.70 -3.11 0.00
C ILE A 7 1.41 -3.52 1.29
N LYS A 8 1.08 -4.69 1.84
CA LYS A 8 1.74 -5.21 3.04
C LYS A 8 3.22 -5.50 2.81
N LYS A 9 3.58 -6.01 1.62
CA LYS A 9 4.99 -6.19 1.21
C LYS A 9 5.71 -4.85 1.11
N LEU A 10 5.10 -3.85 0.46
CA LEU A 10 5.66 -2.51 0.34
C LEU A 10 5.99 -1.91 1.70
N ARG A 11 5.03 -1.95 2.62
CA ARG A 11 5.23 -1.44 3.99
C ARG A 11 6.42 -2.10 4.69
N LYS A 12 6.55 -3.42 4.55
CA LYS A 12 7.65 -4.20 5.15
C LYS A 12 9.00 -3.91 4.51
N VAL A 13 9.05 -3.74 3.18
CA VAL A 13 10.29 -3.38 2.47
C VAL A 13 10.77 -1.99 2.87
N LEU A 14 9.84 -1.04 3.05
CA LEU A 14 10.15 0.31 3.51
C LEU A 14 10.45 0.39 5.02
N LEU A 15 10.25 -0.70 5.78
CA LEU A 15 10.42 -0.76 7.24
C LEU A 15 9.59 0.29 8.01
N ILE A 16 8.38 0.58 7.53
CA ILE A 16 7.48 1.56 8.13
C ILE A 16 6.24 0.92 8.77
N THR A 17 5.56 1.69 9.61
CA THR A 17 4.27 1.38 10.22
C THR A 17 3.11 1.60 9.25
N GLN A 18 1.91 1.12 9.60
CA GLN A 18 0.70 1.41 8.81
C GLN A 18 0.36 2.90 8.83
N GLN A 19 0.68 3.61 9.92
CA GLN A 19 0.46 5.05 10.07
C GLN A 19 1.35 5.83 9.11
N GLU A 20 2.66 5.55 9.10
CA GLU A 20 3.61 6.23 8.22
C GLU A 20 3.31 5.96 6.74
N LEU A 21 2.88 4.74 6.38
CA LEU A 21 2.43 4.46 5.02
C LEU A 21 1.16 5.26 4.66
N ALA A 22 0.24 5.43 5.60
CA ALA A 22 -0.96 6.22 5.40
C ALA A 22 -0.64 7.70 5.20
N ASP A 23 0.27 8.25 6.03
CA ASP A 23 0.75 9.62 5.93
C ASP A 23 1.46 9.86 4.59
N PHE A 24 2.30 8.92 4.17
CA PHE A 24 2.98 8.97 2.86
C PHE A 24 1.99 8.97 1.69
N LEU A 25 0.92 8.18 1.77
CA LEU A 25 -0.10 8.08 0.72
C LEU A 25 -1.16 9.20 0.81
N GLY A 26 -1.21 9.94 1.91
CA GLY A 26 -2.22 10.96 2.21
C GLY A 26 -3.61 10.36 2.43
N VAL A 27 -3.70 9.23 3.14
CA VAL A 27 -4.94 8.54 3.49
C VAL A 27 -5.00 8.25 4.99
N SER A 28 -6.13 7.77 5.50
CA SER A 28 -6.22 7.35 6.91
C SER A 28 -5.51 6.01 7.16
N VAL A 29 -5.00 5.79 8.37
CA VAL A 29 -4.45 4.49 8.79
C VAL A 29 -5.48 3.36 8.68
N VAL A 30 -6.76 3.66 8.91
CA VAL A 30 -7.88 2.71 8.74
C VAL A 30 -8.00 2.25 7.28
N THR A 31 -7.76 3.15 6.33
CA THR A 31 -7.74 2.84 4.90
C THR A 31 -6.63 1.83 4.58
N VAL A 32 -5.41 2.08 5.05
CA VAL A 32 -4.27 1.16 4.87
C VAL A 32 -4.54 -0.19 5.53
N ASN A 33 -5.07 -0.18 6.75
CA ASN A 33 -5.45 -1.40 7.46
C ASN A 33 -6.47 -2.24 6.67
N ARG A 34 -7.51 -1.60 6.12
CA ARG A 34 -8.52 -2.25 5.28
C ARG A 34 -7.93 -2.86 4.01
N TRP A 35 -6.98 -2.17 3.37
CA TRP A 35 -6.28 -2.70 2.20
C TRP A 35 -5.40 -3.89 2.55
N GLU A 36 -4.55 -3.80 3.58
CA GLU A 36 -3.65 -4.89 3.98
C GLU A 36 -4.40 -6.15 4.44
N ASN A 37 -5.63 -6.00 4.93
CA ASN A 37 -6.51 -7.11 5.31
C ASN A 37 -7.45 -7.56 4.17
N GLY A 38 -7.34 -6.99 2.97
CA GLY A 38 -8.15 -7.36 1.81
C GLY A 38 -9.65 -7.03 1.94
N LYS A 39 -10.05 -6.21 2.92
CA LYS A 39 -11.45 -5.79 3.10
C LYS A 39 -11.92 -4.83 2.01
N TYR A 40 -11.00 -4.02 1.50
CA TYR A 40 -11.24 -3.07 0.42
C TYR A 40 -10.01 -2.99 -0.48
N GLU A 41 -10.21 -2.59 -1.73
CA GLU A 41 -9.11 -2.24 -2.63
C GLU A 41 -8.87 -0.72 -2.67
N PRO A 42 -7.65 -0.27 -3.03
CA PRO A 42 -7.39 1.14 -3.31
C PRO A 42 -8.18 1.63 -4.53
N THR A 43 -8.58 2.91 -4.56
CA THR A 43 -9.22 3.47 -5.75
C THR A 43 -8.20 3.70 -6.86
N MET A 44 -8.64 4.04 -8.08
CA MET A 44 -7.73 4.35 -9.19
C MET A 44 -6.75 5.49 -8.90
N LYS A 45 -7.10 6.42 -8.01
CA LYS A 45 -6.18 7.48 -7.55
C LYS A 45 -5.03 6.89 -6.73
N GLU A 46 -5.34 6.03 -5.76
CA GLU A 46 -4.32 5.41 -4.91
C GLU A 46 -3.55 4.30 -5.65
N LYS A 47 -4.20 3.56 -6.54
CA LYS A 47 -3.53 2.57 -7.42
C LYS A 47 -2.42 3.22 -8.25
N ARG A 48 -2.61 4.45 -8.76
CA ARG A 48 -1.56 5.19 -9.47
C ARG A 48 -0.37 5.55 -8.58
N LYS A 49 -0.63 6.01 -7.34
CA LYS A 49 0.45 6.28 -6.36
C LYS A 49 1.21 5.01 -6.00
N LEU A 50 0.47 3.94 -5.69
CA LEU A 50 1.03 2.63 -5.33
C LEU A 50 1.82 2.00 -6.47
N ALA A 51 1.36 2.11 -7.73
CA ALA A 51 2.07 1.56 -8.88
C ALA A 51 3.49 2.09 -9.01
N ARG A 52 3.69 3.39 -8.75
CA ARG A 52 5.02 3.99 -8.73
C ARG A 52 5.90 3.39 -7.63
N LEU A 53 5.38 3.30 -6.40
CA LEU A 53 6.12 2.75 -5.26
C LEU A 53 6.44 1.27 -5.45
N PHE A 54 5.51 0.51 -6.01
CA PHE A 54 5.72 -0.90 -6.34
C PHE A 54 6.85 -1.09 -7.33
N LYS A 55 6.89 -0.28 -8.39
CA LYS A 55 7.98 -0.30 -9.37
C LYS A 55 9.33 0.05 -8.73
N GLU A 56 9.37 1.12 -7.94
CA GLU A 56 10.59 1.59 -7.24
C GLU A 56 11.13 0.55 -6.23
N ASN A 57 10.27 -0.33 -5.70
CA ASN A 57 10.63 -1.33 -4.69
C ASN A 57 10.62 -2.78 -5.21
N GLY A 58 10.51 -3.00 -6.54
CA GLY A 58 10.51 -4.34 -7.12
C GLY A 58 9.34 -5.23 -6.65
N ILE A 59 8.16 -4.65 -6.47
CA ILE A 59 6.97 -5.36 -5.99
C ILE A 59 6.00 -5.60 -7.14
N GLY A 60 5.92 -6.85 -7.60
CA GLY A 60 4.88 -7.28 -8.53
C GLY A 60 5.35 -7.49 -9.97
N GLU A 61 6.58 -7.99 -10.16
CA GLU A 61 6.73 -9.20 -10.98
C GLU A 61 6.07 -10.39 -10.27
#